data_AF-A0A8T1RVB3-F1
#
_entry.id   AF-A0A8T1RVB3-F1
#
_cell.length_a   1.000
_cell.length_b   1.000
_cell.length_c   1.000
_cell.angle_alpha   90.00
_cell.angle_beta   90.00
_cell.angle_gamma   90.00
#
_symmetry.space_group_name_H-M   'P 1'
#
loop_
_entity.id
_entity.type
_entity.pdbx_description
1 polymer ?
#
loop_
_entity_poly.entity_id
_entity_poly.type
_entity_poly.pdbx_seq_one_letter_code
_entity_poly.pdbx_strand_id
1 'polypeptide(L)'
;MVDLERMAKTVSSAKSPKLSNKLQVSVPPSFRAAEISAATADVCSNYDNYFRLPELRKLWSSQEFPSWKNESVLKPALQALEISFRFVSTFLSDPRPYTNRREWRLRLESLATSQIEIIANLCDDDEQDGVTRGTAPIVDIRSSNGVLARDGSYAEVWKIPGETTVVSRTSEASLLPRLATWHKSERIAQKILYSIECEMHNCPYTLGLGEPNLASKPNLEYDLVCKPSELHSLKKTPYEHIDNYENQTLYTTHQILESWIYVSQQLLKRITERIENKDFERAASDCYLIERIWKLLADIEDLHLLMDPDDFLRLKNQLSIKSSNEAGPFCFRSKGLVELARHCKDLKHRVPYILGVEVDPMGGPRVQEAAMKIYREKKMEKIHLLQALQSIESAMKRFFYAYKQLLVVVMGSLEASGNRVVVSSDSCDPLSQIFLEPTYFPSLDAAKTFLGDFWNHGR
;
A
#
# COMPACT_ATOMS: atom_id res chain seq x y z
N MET A 1 -18.57 -22.41 -32.48
CA MET A 1 -19.62 -22.59 -33.49
C MET A 1 -20.36 -21.27 -33.58
N VAL A 2 -20.39 -20.67 -34.78
CA VAL A 2 -21.09 -19.41 -35.16
C VAL A 2 -20.39 -18.13 -34.63
N ASP A 3 -19.94 -17.12 -35.37
CA ASP A 3 -19.80 -16.83 -36.81
C ASP A 3 -18.84 -15.63 -36.90
N LEU A 4 -17.80 -15.67 -37.73
CA LEU A 4 -17.18 -14.49 -38.34
C LEU A 4 -16.26 -14.90 -39.51
N GLU A 5 -16.83 -15.68 -40.44
CA GLU A 5 -16.35 -15.81 -41.81
C GLU A 5 -17.44 -15.28 -42.75
N ARG A 6 -17.35 -14.01 -43.14
CA ARG A 6 -17.91 -13.56 -44.44
C ARG A 6 -17.39 -12.17 -44.79
N MET A 7 -16.34 -12.14 -45.59
CA MET A 7 -16.21 -11.31 -46.81
C MET A 7 -14.83 -11.54 -47.41
N ALA A 8 -14.73 -12.63 -48.16
CA ALA A 8 -13.67 -12.83 -49.15
C ALA A 8 -14.34 -13.07 -50.52
N LYS A 9 -13.68 -12.54 -51.56
CA LYS A 9 -13.98 -12.52 -53.02
C LYS A 9 -14.77 -11.28 -53.44
N THR A 10 -14.25 -10.42 -54.31
CA THR A 10 -13.58 -10.64 -55.62
C THR A 10 -12.69 -9.40 -55.93
N VAL A 11 -11.49 -9.41 -56.53
CA VAL A 11 -11.06 -9.88 -57.86
C VAL A 11 -9.52 -10.06 -57.88
N SER A 12 -9.08 -11.07 -58.62
CA SER A 12 -7.69 -11.48 -58.94
C SER A 12 -6.88 -10.45 -59.74
N SER A 13 -5.59 -10.30 -59.42
CA SER A 13 -4.51 -10.19 -60.43
C SER A 13 -3.14 -10.45 -59.78
N ALA A 14 -2.42 -11.41 -60.34
CA ALA A 14 -1.14 -11.90 -59.89
C ALA A 14 0.00 -10.89 -60.12
N LYS A 15 0.83 -10.69 -59.09
CA LYS A 15 2.29 -10.44 -59.16
C LYS A 15 2.85 -10.38 -57.75
N SER A 16 3.78 -11.28 -57.44
CA SER A 16 4.55 -11.31 -56.19
C SER A 16 5.50 -10.12 -56.09
N PRO A 17 5.47 -9.30 -55.02
CA PRO A 17 6.53 -8.34 -54.75
C PRO A 17 7.58 -8.99 -53.83
N LYS A 18 8.82 -9.00 -54.31
CA LYS A 18 10.02 -9.38 -53.58
C LYS A 18 10.13 -8.56 -52.29
N LEU A 19 10.28 -9.24 -51.15
CA LEU A 19 10.56 -8.62 -49.85
C LEU A 19 11.84 -7.79 -49.94
N SER A 20 11.69 -6.47 -49.85
CA SER A 20 12.79 -5.54 -49.62
C SER A 20 13.12 -5.50 -48.13
N ASN A 21 14.29 -6.03 -47.76
CA ASN A 21 14.89 -5.88 -46.44
C ASN A 21 15.29 -4.41 -46.20
N LYS A 22 14.37 -3.59 -45.67
CA LYS A 22 14.69 -2.33 -44.97
C LYS A 22 13.64 -2.03 -43.89
N LEU A 23 13.62 -2.84 -42.83
CA LEU A 23 13.08 -2.38 -41.55
C LEU A 23 14.13 -1.48 -40.91
N GLN A 24 14.07 -0.18 -41.19
CA GLN A 24 14.68 0.81 -40.32
C GLN A 24 13.85 0.85 -39.04
N VAL A 25 14.22 0.02 -38.06
CA VAL A 25 13.76 0.16 -36.70
C VAL A 25 14.39 1.45 -36.17
N SER A 26 13.65 2.54 -36.21
CA SER A 26 14.02 3.75 -35.49
C SER A 26 14.00 3.41 -34.01
N VAL A 27 15.19 3.30 -33.42
CA VAL A 27 15.38 3.23 -31.97
C VAL A 27 14.66 4.45 -31.39
N PRO A 28 13.67 4.29 -30.49
CA PRO A 28 13.03 5.42 -29.84
C PRO A 28 14.10 6.31 -29.21
N PRO A 29 13.92 7.65 -29.20
CA PRO A 29 14.86 8.52 -28.52
C PRO A 29 15.09 8.01 -27.10
N SER A 30 16.36 7.99 -26.68
CA SER A 30 16.76 7.63 -25.33
C SER A 30 15.96 8.49 -24.35
N PHE A 31 14.90 7.91 -23.78
CA PHE A 31 14.23 8.47 -22.62
C PHE A 31 15.26 8.44 -21.51
N ARG A 32 15.86 9.60 -21.20
CA ARG A 32 16.58 9.74 -19.94
C ARG A 32 15.55 9.47 -18.85
N ALA A 33 15.73 8.38 -18.11
CA ALA A 33 14.92 8.08 -16.95
C ALA A 33 14.96 9.31 -16.03
N ALA A 34 13.83 9.98 -15.87
CA ALA A 34 13.74 11.07 -14.92
C ALA A 34 13.87 10.47 -13.52
N GLU A 35 14.75 11.04 -12.70
CA GLU A 35 14.85 10.66 -11.30
C GLU A 35 13.62 11.18 -10.56
N ILE A 36 12.88 10.26 -9.92
CA ILE A 36 11.75 10.62 -9.06
C ILE A 36 12.29 11.48 -7.91
N SER A 37 11.93 12.75 -7.94
CA SER A 37 12.46 13.77 -7.05
C SER A 37 11.33 14.37 -6.22
N ALA A 38 11.61 14.57 -4.93
CA ALA A 38 10.68 15.24 -4.04
C ALA A 38 10.55 16.72 -4.43
N ALA A 39 9.46 17.34 -3.99
CA ALA A 39 9.33 18.79 -4.06
C ALA A 39 10.43 19.49 -3.22
N THR A 40 10.54 20.82 -3.35
CA THR A 40 11.52 21.59 -2.58
C THR A 40 11.40 21.35 -1.08
N ALA A 41 12.52 21.47 -0.36
CA ALA A 41 12.59 21.13 1.06
C ALA A 41 11.54 21.86 1.92
N ASP A 42 11.28 23.14 1.61
CA ASP A 42 10.29 23.96 2.31
C ASP A 42 8.86 23.45 2.08
N VAL A 43 8.52 23.07 0.84
CA VAL A 43 7.20 22.55 0.49
C VAL A 43 6.95 21.19 1.15
N CYS A 44 7.96 20.31 1.15
CA CYS A 44 7.89 19.04 1.86
C CYS A 44 7.77 19.24 3.39
N SER A 45 8.46 20.23 3.97
CA SER A 45 8.38 20.51 5.41
C SER A 45 7.01 21.07 5.80
N ASN A 46 6.40 21.91 4.95
CA ASN A 46 5.03 22.38 5.15
C ASN A 46 4.02 21.23 5.07
N TYR A 47 4.21 20.30 4.15
CA TYR A 47 3.42 19.07 4.06
C TYR A 47 3.55 18.22 5.34
N ASP A 48 4.78 17.95 5.79
CA ASP A 48 5.05 17.18 7.02
C ASP A 48 4.36 17.83 8.23
N ASN A 49 4.50 19.14 8.39
CA ASN A 49 3.87 19.88 9.49
C ASN A 49 2.35 19.89 9.39
N TYR A 50 1.80 20.08 8.19
CA TYR A 50 0.35 20.11 7.98
C TYR A 50 -0.32 18.82 8.44
N PHE A 51 0.29 17.66 8.19
CA PHE A 51 -0.26 16.34 8.56
C PHE A 51 0.24 15.81 9.91
N ARG A 52 1.05 16.58 10.67
CA ARG A 52 1.70 16.15 11.92
C ARG A 52 2.54 14.88 11.76
N LEU A 53 3.26 14.77 10.63
CA LEU A 53 4.13 13.63 10.36
C LEU A 53 5.32 13.52 11.30
N PRO A 54 5.94 14.61 11.82
CA PRO A 54 6.99 14.48 12.84
C PRO A 54 6.52 13.73 14.09
N GLU A 55 5.32 14.05 14.59
CA GLU A 55 4.71 13.42 15.75
C GLU A 55 4.34 11.96 15.47
N LEU A 56 3.74 11.68 14.30
CA LEU A 56 3.42 10.32 13.88
C LEU A 56 4.68 9.46 13.69
N ARG A 57 5.72 9.97 13.04
CA ARG A 57 7.01 9.27 12.87
C ARG A 57 7.64 8.93 14.21
N LYS A 58 7.48 9.78 15.24
CA LYS A 58 7.95 9.48 16.60
C LYS A 58 7.20 8.27 17.19
N LEU A 59 5.89 8.16 16.95
CA LEU A 59 5.11 6.98 17.36
C LEU A 59 5.54 5.74 16.60
N TRP A 60 5.65 5.82 15.26
CA TRP A 60 6.02 4.69 14.40
C TRP A 60 7.42 4.14 14.67
N SER A 61 8.37 5.01 15.02
CA SER A 61 9.77 4.63 15.27
C SER A 61 10.07 4.28 16.73
N SER A 62 9.10 4.46 17.64
CA SER A 62 9.27 4.07 19.03
C SER A 62 9.33 2.54 19.16
N GLN A 63 10.45 2.04 19.67
CA GLN A 63 10.64 0.61 19.93
C GLN A 63 10.37 0.34 21.41
N GLU A 64 9.25 -0.31 21.69
CA GLU A 64 8.75 -0.60 23.03
C GLU A 64 8.70 -2.10 23.31
N PHE A 65 8.72 -2.91 22.26
CA PHE A 65 8.73 -4.36 22.32
C PHE A 65 9.95 -4.91 21.54
N PRO A 66 11.19 -4.77 22.06
CA PRO A 66 12.40 -5.15 21.32
C PRO A 66 12.45 -6.63 20.90
N SER A 67 11.76 -7.52 21.63
CA SER A 67 11.63 -8.93 21.27
C SER A 67 10.74 -9.16 20.06
N TRP A 68 9.80 -8.25 19.78
CA TRP A 68 8.87 -8.33 18.68
C TRP A 68 9.44 -7.64 17.44
N LYS A 69 10.17 -8.39 16.60
CA LYS A 69 10.86 -7.81 15.43
C LYS A 69 9.91 -7.12 14.44
N ASN A 70 8.67 -7.59 14.35
CA ASN A 70 7.66 -7.02 13.47
C ASN A 70 7.00 -5.75 14.04
N GLU A 71 7.38 -5.27 15.23
CA GLU A 71 6.87 -4.03 15.83
C GLU A 71 6.95 -2.85 14.85
N SER A 72 8.08 -2.67 14.17
CA SER A 72 8.30 -1.55 13.24
C SER A 72 7.37 -1.56 12.02
N VAL A 73 6.74 -2.69 11.73
CA VAL A 73 5.81 -2.90 10.60
C VAL A 73 4.35 -2.92 11.10
N LEU A 74 4.07 -3.70 12.15
CA LEU A 74 2.72 -3.90 12.67
C LEU A 74 2.21 -2.70 13.47
N LYS A 75 3.05 -2.03 14.27
CA LYS A 75 2.65 -0.81 15.01
C LYS A 75 2.08 0.25 14.06
N PRO A 76 2.81 0.76 13.04
CA PRO A 76 2.27 1.77 12.13
C PRO A 76 1.05 1.28 11.32
N ALA A 77 0.96 -0.02 10.98
CA ALA A 77 -0.21 -0.58 10.30
C ALA A 77 -1.47 -0.55 11.20
N LEU A 78 -1.35 -0.95 12.47
CA LEU A 78 -2.43 -0.88 13.46
C LEU A 78 -2.84 0.58 13.71
N GLN A 79 -1.88 1.50 13.72
CA GLN A 79 -2.15 2.93 13.86
C GLN A 79 -2.91 3.49 12.65
N ALA A 80 -2.58 3.07 11.43
CA ALA A 80 -3.33 3.43 10.22
C ALA A 80 -4.79 2.93 10.29
N LEU A 81 -4.99 1.71 10.80
CA LEU A 81 -6.32 1.14 11.01
C LEU A 81 -7.13 1.93 12.05
N GLU A 82 -6.51 2.32 13.17
CA GLU A 82 -7.16 3.17 14.19
C GLU A 82 -7.52 4.57 13.64
N ILE A 83 -6.65 5.15 12.81
CA ILE A 83 -6.94 6.41 12.11
C ILE A 83 -8.14 6.22 11.14
N SER A 84 -8.29 5.04 10.54
CA SER A 84 -9.44 4.71 9.69
C SER A 84 -10.74 4.62 10.51
N PHE A 85 -10.72 4.09 11.73
CA PHE A 85 -11.86 4.13 12.64
C PHE A 85 -12.24 5.58 13.00
N ARG A 86 -11.23 6.43 13.26
CA ARG A 86 -11.43 7.87 13.44
C ARG A 86 -12.07 8.51 12.21
N PHE A 87 -11.69 8.09 11.00
CA PHE A 87 -12.29 8.59 9.76
C PHE A 87 -13.77 8.23 9.66
N VAL A 88 -14.15 6.98 9.97
CA VAL A 88 -15.55 6.55 10.05
C VAL A 88 -16.34 7.44 11.01
N SER A 89 -15.80 7.72 12.19
CA SER A 89 -16.43 8.62 13.17
C SER A 89 -16.63 10.04 12.62
N THR A 90 -15.58 10.60 12.01
CA THR A 90 -15.55 11.97 11.47
C THR A 90 -16.59 12.13 10.37
N PHE A 91 -16.59 11.20 9.42
CA PHE A 91 -17.48 11.26 8.28
C PHE A 91 -18.96 11.05 8.65
N LEU A 92 -19.26 10.10 9.54
CA LEU A 92 -20.65 9.86 9.97
C LEU A 92 -21.20 10.99 10.85
N SER A 93 -20.32 11.84 11.38
CA SER A 93 -20.67 13.05 12.13
C SER A 93 -20.82 14.28 11.24
N ASP A 94 -20.51 14.17 9.94
CA ASP A 94 -20.59 15.29 9.00
C ASP A 94 -22.05 15.76 8.81
N PRO A 95 -22.35 17.03 9.15
CA PRO A 95 -23.71 17.56 9.10
C PRO A 95 -24.13 17.97 7.68
N ARG A 96 -23.22 18.03 6.71
CA ARG A 96 -23.50 18.54 5.36
C ARG A 96 -24.54 17.65 4.64
N PRO A 97 -25.51 18.23 3.91
CA PRO A 97 -26.64 17.48 3.34
C PRO A 97 -26.32 16.77 2.01
N TYR A 98 -25.33 17.26 1.26
CA TYR A 98 -24.91 16.68 -0.04
C TYR A 98 -23.96 15.49 0.10
N THR A 99 -23.57 15.16 1.32
CA THR A 99 -22.59 14.11 1.59
C THR A 99 -23.13 12.73 1.21
N ASN A 100 -22.46 12.04 0.29
CA ASN A 100 -22.84 10.69 -0.15
C ASN A 100 -22.52 9.61 0.91
N ARG A 101 -23.31 9.58 1.98
CA ARG A 101 -23.08 8.71 3.15
C ARG A 101 -23.03 7.23 2.84
N ARG A 102 -23.74 6.79 1.79
CA ARG A 102 -23.74 5.39 1.39
C ARG A 102 -22.39 4.99 0.80
N GLU A 103 -21.90 5.76 -0.17
CA GLU A 103 -20.66 5.43 -0.85
C GLU A 103 -19.46 5.56 0.08
N TRP A 104 -19.40 6.64 0.88
CA TRP A 104 -18.40 6.79 1.93
C TRP A 104 -18.37 5.60 2.89
N ARG A 105 -19.54 5.12 3.35
CA ARG A 105 -19.59 3.93 4.21
C ARG A 105 -19.00 2.70 3.51
N LEU A 106 -19.33 2.49 2.24
CA LEU A 106 -18.83 1.33 1.49
C LEU A 106 -17.32 1.41 1.24
N ARG A 107 -16.79 2.60 0.90
CA ARG A 107 -15.34 2.76 0.67
C ARG A 107 -14.54 2.67 1.97
N LEU A 108 -15.02 3.27 3.06
CA LEU A 108 -14.36 3.14 4.37
C LEU A 108 -14.42 1.72 4.94
N GLU A 109 -15.53 1.00 4.71
CA GLU A 109 -15.65 -0.43 5.05
C GLU A 109 -14.63 -1.25 4.26
N SER A 110 -14.59 -1.08 2.93
CA SER A 110 -13.63 -1.77 2.05
C SER A 110 -12.19 -1.45 2.43
N LEU A 111 -11.89 -0.18 2.72
CA LEU A 111 -10.57 0.28 3.13
C LEU A 111 -10.12 -0.38 4.44
N ALA A 112 -11.00 -0.43 5.44
CA ALA A 112 -10.70 -1.10 6.71
C ALA A 112 -10.47 -2.60 6.52
N THR A 113 -11.31 -3.27 5.72
CA THR A 113 -11.13 -4.68 5.37
C THR A 113 -9.79 -4.95 4.69
N SER A 114 -9.42 -4.16 3.67
CA SER A 114 -8.12 -4.33 3.00
C SER A 114 -6.92 -4.08 3.92
N GLN A 115 -7.03 -3.16 4.89
CA GLN A 115 -6.01 -2.98 5.92
C GLN A 115 -5.91 -4.20 6.85
N ILE A 116 -7.05 -4.72 7.29
CA ILE A 116 -7.13 -5.92 8.15
C ILE A 116 -6.53 -7.14 7.45
N GLU A 117 -6.84 -7.37 6.17
CA GLU A 117 -6.25 -8.45 5.37
C GLU A 117 -4.71 -8.38 5.36
N ILE A 118 -4.15 -7.18 5.15
CA ILE A 118 -2.68 -6.99 5.13
C ILE A 118 -2.10 -7.20 6.54
N ILE A 119 -2.77 -6.70 7.59
CA ILE A 119 -2.36 -6.90 8.98
C ILE A 119 -2.38 -8.38 9.35
N ALA A 120 -3.42 -9.12 8.94
CA ALA A 120 -3.52 -10.56 9.18
C ALA A 120 -2.37 -11.32 8.52
N ASN A 121 -2.07 -11.04 7.25
CA ASN A 121 -0.92 -11.64 6.56
C ASN A 121 0.42 -11.32 7.26
N LEU A 122 0.59 -10.10 7.76
CA LEU A 122 1.77 -9.72 8.55
C LEU A 122 1.88 -10.48 9.88
N CYS A 123 0.75 -10.81 10.51
CA CYS A 123 0.71 -11.57 11.76
C CYS A 123 0.95 -13.08 11.53
N ASP A 124 0.42 -13.64 10.44
CA ASP A 124 0.67 -15.03 10.04
C ASP A 124 2.15 -15.25 9.67
N ASP A 125 2.75 -14.32 8.90
CA ASP A 125 4.18 -14.33 8.59
C ASP A 125 5.07 -14.32 9.86
N ASP A 126 4.64 -13.66 10.93
CA ASP A 126 5.37 -13.62 12.22
C ASP A 126 5.37 -14.97 12.94
N GLU A 127 4.28 -15.73 12.82
CA GLU A 127 4.12 -17.04 13.45
C GLU A 127 4.90 -18.14 12.72
N GLN A 128 5.09 -17.99 11.41
CA GLN A 128 5.88 -18.92 10.60
C GLN A 128 7.38 -18.71 10.76
N ASP A 129 7.82 -17.61 11.39
CA ASP A 129 9.22 -17.35 11.69
C ASP A 129 9.63 -17.91 13.06
N GLY A 130 10.41 -18.99 13.06
CA GLY A 130 10.86 -19.65 14.29
C GLY A 130 11.66 -18.78 15.25
N VAL A 131 12.13 -17.60 14.82
CA VAL A 131 12.82 -16.62 15.69
C VAL A 131 11.86 -15.62 16.33
N THR A 132 10.74 -15.30 15.69
CA THR A 132 9.80 -14.26 16.15
C THR A 132 8.45 -14.81 16.62
N ARG A 133 8.21 -16.10 16.38
CA ARG A 133 7.07 -16.86 16.92
C ARG A 133 6.87 -16.58 18.42
N GLY A 134 5.64 -16.19 18.77
CA GLY A 134 5.24 -15.95 20.16
C GLY A 134 5.88 -14.72 20.83
N THR A 135 6.52 -13.81 20.07
CA THR A 135 7.12 -12.59 20.63
C THR A 135 6.16 -11.40 20.68
N ALA A 136 5.00 -11.51 20.03
CA ALA A 136 3.98 -10.47 20.03
C ALA A 136 3.43 -10.22 21.44
N PRO A 137 3.18 -8.95 21.83
CA PRO A 137 2.65 -8.61 23.14
C PRO A 137 1.17 -9.00 23.22
N ILE A 138 0.90 -10.17 23.77
CA ILE A 138 -0.46 -10.71 23.97
C ILE A 138 -0.84 -10.67 25.45
N VAL A 139 -2.15 -10.57 25.70
CA VAL A 139 -2.73 -10.64 27.05
C VAL A 139 -2.59 -12.07 27.58
N ASP A 140 -1.71 -12.33 28.56
CA ASP A 140 -1.53 -13.64 29.20
C ASP A 140 -1.67 -13.58 30.75
N ILE A 141 -2.49 -14.48 31.32
CA ILE A 141 -2.67 -14.67 32.78
C ILE A 141 -1.37 -15.10 33.48
N ARG A 142 -0.41 -15.74 32.80
CA ARG A 142 0.85 -16.15 33.43
C ARG A 142 1.62 -14.98 34.03
N SER A 143 1.45 -13.78 33.47
CA SER A 143 2.05 -12.54 33.97
C SER A 143 1.36 -11.96 35.22
N SER A 144 0.11 -12.37 35.52
CA SER A 144 -0.72 -11.76 36.57
C SER A 144 -0.98 -12.66 37.79
N ASN A 145 -0.30 -13.80 37.93
CA ASN A 145 -0.48 -14.75 39.04
C ASN A 145 -1.96 -15.12 39.31
N GLY A 146 -2.80 -15.11 38.28
CA GLY A 146 -4.24 -15.39 38.42
C GLY A 146 -5.06 -14.26 39.05
N VAL A 147 -4.49 -13.06 39.21
CA VAL A 147 -5.20 -11.86 39.68
C VAL A 147 -5.40 -10.91 38.51
N LEU A 148 -6.56 -11.00 37.86
CA LEU A 148 -7.03 -9.95 36.97
C LEU A 148 -7.38 -8.73 37.83
N ALA A 149 -6.68 -7.61 37.65
CA ALA A 149 -7.08 -6.34 38.24
C ALA A 149 -8.51 -6.03 37.75
N ARG A 150 -9.47 -5.97 38.68
CA ARG A 150 -10.89 -5.70 38.40
C ARG A 150 -11.12 -4.21 38.17
N ASP A 151 -10.47 -3.67 37.15
CA ASP A 151 -10.69 -2.29 36.74
C ASP A 151 -11.65 -2.29 35.54
N GLY A 152 -12.93 -2.53 35.83
CA GLY A 152 -14.04 -1.99 35.03
C GLY A 152 -14.44 -2.62 33.69
N SER A 153 -13.88 -3.74 33.23
CA SER A 153 -14.32 -4.39 31.97
C SER A 153 -14.33 -5.92 32.07
N TYR A 154 -15.41 -6.55 31.56
CA TYR A 154 -15.70 -7.97 31.69
C TYR A 154 -14.76 -8.83 30.86
N ALA A 155 -13.95 -9.66 31.52
CA ALA A 155 -13.16 -10.71 30.88
C ALA A 155 -13.96 -12.03 30.88
N GLU A 156 -14.39 -12.49 29.72
CA GLU A 156 -14.81 -13.88 29.55
C GLU A 156 -13.57 -14.77 29.58
N VAL A 157 -13.41 -15.51 30.69
CA VAL A 157 -12.37 -16.51 30.86
C VAL A 157 -12.93 -17.84 30.39
N TRP A 158 -12.57 -18.25 29.18
CA TRP A 158 -12.90 -19.60 28.71
C TRP A 158 -11.89 -20.58 29.32
N LYS A 159 -12.38 -21.44 30.22
CA LYS A 159 -11.63 -22.58 30.76
C LYS A 159 -12.08 -23.85 30.04
N ILE A 160 -11.29 -24.32 29.08
CA ILE A 160 -11.42 -25.70 28.58
C ILE A 160 -10.71 -26.61 29.60
N PRO A 161 -11.38 -27.61 30.21
CA PRO A 161 -10.75 -28.50 31.19
C PRO A 161 -9.56 -29.24 30.56
N GLY A 162 -8.34 -28.95 31.04
CA GLY A 162 -7.09 -29.54 30.54
C GLY A 162 -6.23 -28.62 29.66
N GLU A 163 -6.71 -27.42 29.30
CA GLU A 163 -6.00 -26.46 28.44
C GLU A 163 -5.72 -25.11 29.12
N THR A 164 -4.87 -24.31 28.50
CA THR A 164 -4.50 -22.95 28.92
C THR A 164 -5.70 -22.02 28.96
N THR A 165 -5.85 -21.27 30.05
CA THR A 165 -6.89 -20.26 30.22
C THR A 165 -6.69 -19.08 29.27
N VAL A 166 -7.69 -18.78 28.45
CA VAL A 166 -7.66 -17.63 27.52
C VAL A 166 -8.40 -16.45 28.15
N VAL A 167 -7.83 -15.24 28.03
CA VAL A 167 -8.46 -13.98 28.43
C VAL A 167 -8.71 -13.16 27.18
N SER A 168 -9.98 -12.86 26.92
CA SER A 168 -10.35 -11.80 26.00
C SER A 168 -10.42 -10.47 26.75
N ARG A 169 -9.58 -9.51 26.34
CA ARG A 169 -9.66 -8.11 26.77
C ARG A 169 -9.91 -7.23 25.56
N THR A 170 -11.04 -6.53 25.55
CA THR A 170 -11.35 -5.52 24.54
C THR A 170 -10.60 -4.23 24.86
N SER A 171 -9.99 -3.62 23.84
CA SER A 171 -9.38 -2.29 23.91
C SER A 171 -10.35 -1.26 24.49
N GLU A 172 -9.86 -0.47 25.44
CA GLU A 172 -10.64 0.60 26.10
C GLU A 172 -10.46 1.94 25.37
N ALA A 173 -9.29 2.13 24.72
CA ALA A 173 -8.95 3.38 24.06
C ALA A 173 -9.36 3.43 22.58
N SER A 174 -9.48 2.28 21.89
CA SER A 174 -9.83 2.23 20.47
C SER A 174 -11.24 2.78 20.19
N LEU A 175 -11.43 3.37 19.02
CA LEU A 175 -12.72 3.82 18.56
C LEU A 175 -13.64 2.70 18.08
N LEU A 176 -13.12 1.56 17.61
CA LEU A 176 -13.97 0.53 16.99
C LEU A 176 -15.05 -0.04 17.94
N PRO A 177 -14.73 -0.44 19.20
CA PRO A 177 -15.75 -0.85 20.16
C PRO A 177 -16.82 0.22 20.38
N ARG A 178 -16.41 1.49 20.43
CA ARG A 178 -17.32 2.63 20.62
C ARG A 178 -18.22 2.85 19.41
N LEU A 179 -17.68 2.73 18.21
CA LEU A 179 -18.43 2.81 16.94
C LEU A 179 -19.45 1.68 16.82
N ALA A 180 -19.17 0.49 17.37
CA ALA A 180 -20.11 -0.62 17.39
C ALA A 180 -21.35 -0.29 18.25
N THR A 181 -21.21 0.50 19.31
CA THR A 181 -22.33 0.93 20.16
C THR A 181 -23.10 2.15 19.64
N TRP A 182 -22.58 2.83 18.61
CA TRP A 182 -23.21 4.04 18.09
C TRP A 182 -24.11 3.74 16.89
N HIS A 183 -25.42 3.96 17.03
CA HIS A 183 -26.44 3.60 16.02
C HIS A 183 -26.13 4.06 14.56
N LYS A 184 -25.41 5.19 14.37
CA LYS A 184 -25.06 5.66 13.01
C LYS A 184 -23.94 4.84 12.36
N SER A 185 -23.05 4.29 13.17
CA SER A 185 -21.87 3.52 12.74
C SER A 185 -21.97 2.02 13.03
N GLU A 186 -22.96 1.57 13.80
CA GLU A 186 -23.12 0.18 14.24
C GLU A 186 -22.93 -0.80 13.07
N ARG A 187 -23.63 -0.57 11.95
CA ARG A 187 -23.55 -1.47 10.79
C ARG A 187 -22.16 -1.58 10.17
N ILE A 188 -21.43 -0.47 10.04
CA ILE A 188 -20.07 -0.49 9.49
C ILE A 188 -19.09 -1.08 10.50
N ALA A 189 -19.23 -0.73 11.78
CA ALA A 189 -18.39 -1.26 12.85
C ALA A 189 -18.55 -2.78 13.00
N GLN A 190 -19.78 -3.31 13.00
CA GLN A 190 -20.05 -4.76 13.03
C GLN A 190 -19.37 -5.49 11.88
N LYS A 191 -19.44 -4.94 10.66
CA LYS A 191 -18.77 -5.54 9.50
C LYS A 191 -17.25 -5.53 9.62
N ILE A 192 -16.68 -4.44 10.15
CA ILE A 192 -15.24 -4.38 10.43
C ILE A 192 -14.86 -5.45 11.48
N LEU A 193 -15.65 -5.60 12.55
CA LEU A 193 -15.43 -6.64 13.56
C LEU A 193 -15.49 -8.06 12.96
N TYR A 194 -16.45 -8.33 12.07
CA TYR A 194 -16.49 -9.61 11.35
C TYR A 194 -15.33 -9.78 10.37
N SER A 195 -14.85 -8.69 9.75
CA SER A 195 -13.64 -8.74 8.92
C SER A 195 -12.42 -9.13 9.76
N ILE A 196 -12.29 -8.60 10.98
CA ILE A 196 -11.22 -8.98 11.91
C ILE A 196 -11.34 -10.47 12.23
N GLU A 197 -12.53 -10.95 12.59
CA GLU A 197 -12.76 -12.38 12.89
C GLU A 197 -12.34 -13.30 11.73
N CYS A 198 -12.79 -12.98 10.51
CA CYS A 198 -12.51 -13.79 9.32
C CYS A 198 -11.04 -13.79 8.95
N GLU A 199 -10.42 -12.62 8.81
CA GLU A 199 -9.05 -12.50 8.32
C GLU A 199 -8.03 -12.95 9.38
N MET A 200 -8.29 -12.65 10.66
CA MET A 200 -7.40 -13.07 11.73
C MET A 200 -7.52 -14.57 12.02
N HIS A 201 -8.43 -15.34 11.43
CA HIS A 201 -8.69 -16.74 11.81
C HIS A 201 -7.42 -17.60 11.92
N ASN A 202 -6.51 -17.47 10.96
CA ASN A 202 -5.25 -18.25 10.92
C ASN A 202 -4.12 -17.64 11.77
N CYS A 203 -4.28 -16.42 12.28
CA CYS A 203 -3.27 -15.75 13.10
C CYS A 203 -3.20 -16.35 14.51
N PRO A 204 -2.04 -16.32 15.18
CA PRO A 204 -1.86 -16.87 16.53
C PRO A 204 -2.63 -16.11 17.62
N TYR A 205 -2.98 -14.85 17.38
CA TYR A 205 -3.78 -13.99 18.25
C TYR A 205 -4.86 -13.26 17.44
N THR A 206 -5.74 -12.54 18.14
CA THR A 206 -6.68 -11.59 17.53
C THR A 206 -6.38 -10.16 17.99
N LEU A 207 -7.02 -9.15 17.39
CA LEU A 207 -6.68 -7.74 17.65
C LEU A 207 -7.21 -7.21 18.99
N GLY A 208 -8.22 -7.84 19.59
CA GLY A 208 -8.81 -7.41 20.85
C GLY A 208 -9.62 -6.11 20.73
N LEU A 209 -10.31 -5.91 19.62
CA LEU A 209 -11.11 -4.72 19.31
C LEU A 209 -12.62 -4.93 19.50
N GLY A 210 -13.01 -6.03 20.14
CA GLY A 210 -14.41 -6.41 20.39
C GLY A 210 -14.99 -7.35 19.34
N GLU A 211 -14.14 -7.94 18.51
CA GLU A 211 -14.51 -9.01 17.59
C GLU A 211 -14.97 -10.26 18.37
N PRO A 212 -15.82 -11.11 17.76
CA PRO A 212 -16.37 -12.29 18.44
C PRO A 212 -15.32 -13.25 19.02
N ASN A 213 -14.19 -13.42 18.33
CA ASN A 213 -13.10 -14.33 18.69
C ASN A 213 -13.58 -15.78 18.92
N LEU A 214 -14.24 -16.36 17.91
CA LEU A 214 -14.87 -17.69 18.01
C LEU A 214 -13.84 -18.80 18.27
N ALA A 215 -12.60 -18.59 17.82
CA ALA A 215 -11.47 -19.50 18.04
C ALA A 215 -10.87 -19.38 19.45
N SER A 216 -11.36 -18.46 20.30
CA SER A 216 -10.86 -18.23 21.66
C SER A 216 -9.34 -18.04 21.69
N LYS A 217 -8.82 -17.17 20.82
CA LYS A 217 -7.40 -16.84 20.74
C LYS A 217 -7.02 -15.76 21.75
N PRO A 218 -5.75 -15.67 22.18
CA PRO A 218 -5.30 -14.52 22.97
C PRO A 218 -5.48 -13.21 22.17
N ASN A 219 -5.70 -12.12 22.88
CA ASN A 219 -5.78 -10.79 22.29
C ASN A 219 -4.40 -10.13 22.30
N LEU A 220 -4.07 -9.37 21.25
CA LEU A 220 -2.99 -8.40 21.26
C LEU A 220 -3.26 -7.34 22.33
N GLU A 221 -2.23 -6.86 23.03
CA GLU A 221 -2.29 -5.68 23.90
C GLU A 221 -2.44 -4.40 23.04
N TYR A 222 -3.59 -4.26 22.38
CA TYR A 222 -3.83 -3.23 21.35
C TYR A 222 -3.57 -1.81 21.86
N ASP A 223 -4.00 -1.49 23.08
CA ASP A 223 -3.84 -0.16 23.66
C ASP A 223 -2.37 0.19 23.93
N LEU A 224 -1.54 -0.81 24.27
CA LEU A 224 -0.10 -0.62 24.48
C LEU A 224 0.65 -0.49 23.14
N VAL A 225 0.25 -1.28 22.13
CA VAL A 225 0.91 -1.28 20.82
C VAL A 225 0.48 -0.09 19.96
N CYS A 226 -0.82 0.07 19.75
CA CYS A 226 -1.38 1.08 18.84
C CYS A 226 -1.36 2.47 19.49
N LYS A 227 -1.54 2.55 20.81
CA LYS A 227 -1.68 3.80 21.57
C LYS A 227 -2.76 4.74 21.01
N PRO A 228 -4.04 4.30 20.94
CA PRO A 228 -5.11 5.10 20.34
C PRO A 228 -5.23 6.51 20.96
N SER A 229 -5.06 6.64 22.27
CA SER A 229 -5.09 7.94 22.97
C SER A 229 -4.05 8.93 22.46
N GLU A 230 -2.81 8.48 22.21
CA GLU A 230 -1.74 9.32 21.65
C GLU A 230 -2.08 9.71 20.19
N LEU A 231 -2.56 8.76 19.38
CA LEU A 231 -3.00 9.03 18.00
C LEU A 231 -4.18 10.01 17.93
N HIS A 232 -5.16 9.89 18.82
CA HIS A 232 -6.33 10.76 18.83
C HIS A 232 -6.00 12.18 19.28
N SER A 233 -4.88 12.37 20.01
CA SER A 233 -4.35 13.71 20.30
C SER A 233 -3.90 14.44 19.02
N LEU A 234 -3.55 13.69 17.97
CA LEU A 234 -3.13 14.20 16.66
C LEU A 234 -4.29 14.36 15.69
N LYS A 235 -5.56 14.32 16.13
CA LYS A 235 -6.72 14.50 15.24
C LYS A 235 -6.91 15.93 14.74
N LYS A 236 -6.29 16.92 15.39
CA LYS A 236 -6.53 18.34 15.10
C LYS A 236 -5.49 18.87 14.12
N THR A 237 -5.96 19.39 12.99
CA THR A 237 -5.08 20.05 12.02
C THR A 237 -4.44 21.29 12.63
N PRO A 238 -3.17 21.63 12.31
CA PRO A 238 -2.55 22.89 12.74
C PRO A 238 -3.30 24.15 12.25
N TYR A 239 -4.14 24.00 11.23
CA TYR A 239 -4.92 25.09 10.61
C TYR A 239 -6.39 25.06 11.07
N GLU A 240 -6.62 25.12 12.39
CA GLU A 240 -7.99 25.08 12.96
C GLU A 240 -8.89 26.25 12.49
N HIS A 241 -8.30 27.33 11.96
CA HIS A 241 -9.03 28.48 11.42
C HIS A 241 -9.69 28.20 10.06
N ILE A 242 -9.37 27.08 9.41
CA ILE A 242 -9.98 26.70 8.12
C ILE A 242 -11.33 26.03 8.41
N ASP A 243 -12.40 26.80 8.24
CA ASP A 243 -13.78 26.31 8.30
C ASP A 243 -14.15 25.61 6.98
N ASN A 244 -13.60 24.41 6.81
CA ASN A 244 -13.87 23.54 5.67
C ASN A 244 -13.80 22.08 6.12
N TYR A 245 -14.91 21.35 6.01
CA TYR A 245 -14.97 19.94 6.40
C TYR A 245 -14.03 19.05 5.58
N GLU A 246 -13.76 19.42 4.33
CA GLU A 246 -12.81 18.72 3.48
C GLU A 246 -11.37 18.77 3.99
N ASN A 247 -11.04 19.74 4.86
CA ASN A 247 -9.75 19.81 5.54
C ASN A 247 -9.52 18.56 6.40
N GLN A 248 -10.56 18.08 7.11
CA GLN A 248 -10.46 16.88 7.94
C GLN A 248 -10.37 15.61 7.10
N THR A 249 -11.07 15.57 5.98
CA THR A 249 -10.97 14.50 4.98
C THR A 249 -9.54 14.37 4.47
N LEU A 250 -8.99 15.45 3.89
CA LEU A 250 -7.63 15.51 3.36
C LEU A 250 -6.61 15.14 4.44
N TYR A 251 -6.75 15.73 5.64
CA TYR A 251 -5.86 15.46 6.77
C TYR A 251 -5.84 13.99 7.18
N THR A 252 -7.02 13.37 7.33
CA THR A 252 -7.13 11.99 7.78
C THR A 252 -6.67 11.01 6.70
N THR A 253 -7.04 11.24 5.44
CA THR A 253 -6.61 10.42 4.29
C THR A 253 -5.09 10.34 4.22
N HIS A 254 -4.39 11.47 4.30
CA HIS A 254 -2.92 11.48 4.22
C HIS A 254 -2.24 10.88 5.46
N GLN A 255 -2.82 10.98 6.67
CA GLN A 255 -2.26 10.27 7.83
C GLN A 255 -2.33 8.74 7.67
N ILE A 256 -3.41 8.21 7.08
CA ILE A 256 -3.52 6.78 6.74
C ILE A 256 -2.48 6.43 5.67
N LEU A 257 -2.41 7.23 4.60
CA LEU A 257 -1.46 7.06 3.50
C LEU A 257 -0.01 6.98 4.00
N GLU A 258 0.42 7.96 4.79
CA GLU A 258 1.80 8.07 5.29
C GLU A 258 2.16 6.96 6.26
N SER A 259 1.19 6.46 7.04
CA SER A 259 1.40 5.29 7.89
C SER A 259 1.71 4.04 7.05
N TRP A 260 0.97 3.79 5.98
CA TRP A 260 1.20 2.66 5.07
C TRP A 260 2.44 2.82 4.17
N ILE A 261 2.80 4.05 3.83
CA ILE A 261 4.10 4.36 3.20
C ILE A 261 5.24 3.96 4.15
N TYR A 262 5.16 4.32 5.43
CA TYR A 262 6.17 3.95 6.41
C TYR A 262 6.26 2.42 6.59
N VAL A 263 5.12 1.71 6.68
CA VAL A 263 5.06 0.24 6.69
C VAL A 263 5.82 -0.34 5.50
N SER A 264 5.55 0.17 4.28
CA SER A 264 6.20 -0.29 3.05
C SER A 264 7.71 -0.06 3.06
N GLN A 265 8.18 1.06 3.62
CA GLN A 265 9.61 1.34 3.75
C GLN A 265 10.30 0.32 4.67
N GLN A 266 9.67 -0.09 5.77
CA GLN A 266 10.23 -1.12 6.65
C GLN A 266 10.19 -2.51 5.97
N LEU A 267 9.14 -2.82 5.22
CA LEU A 267 9.06 -4.06 4.43
C LEU A 267 10.15 -4.13 3.36
N LEU A 268 10.51 -3.03 2.69
CA LEU A 268 11.61 -3.03 1.72
C LEU A 268 12.97 -3.32 2.35
N LYS A 269 13.21 -2.84 3.57
CA LYS A 269 14.40 -3.20 4.34
C LYS A 269 14.39 -4.70 4.66
N ARG A 270 13.25 -5.22 5.14
CA ARG A 270 13.06 -6.65 5.44
C ARG A 270 13.27 -7.55 4.21
N ILE A 271 12.76 -7.15 3.04
CA ILE A 271 13.01 -7.85 1.75
C ILE A 271 14.49 -7.90 1.44
N THR A 272 15.18 -6.76 1.58
CA THR A 272 16.61 -6.67 1.31
C THR A 272 17.40 -7.64 2.20
N GLU A 273 17.11 -7.65 3.50
CA GLU A 273 17.74 -8.55 4.47
C GLU A 273 17.43 -10.03 4.16
N ARG A 274 16.17 -10.37 3.84
CA ARG A 274 15.77 -11.74 3.48
C ARG A 274 16.45 -12.22 2.19
N ILE A 275 16.58 -11.36 1.17
CA ILE A 275 17.33 -11.65 -0.05
C ILE A 275 18.80 -11.94 0.28
N GLU A 276 19.43 -11.10 1.09
CA GLU A 276 20.85 -11.26 1.49
C GLU A 276 21.08 -12.55 2.29
N ASN A 277 20.10 -12.96 3.09
CA ASN A 277 20.08 -14.25 3.80
C ASN A 277 19.66 -15.45 2.93
N LYS A 278 19.36 -15.23 1.64
CA LYS A 278 18.85 -16.22 0.68
C LYS A 278 17.51 -16.86 1.05
N ASP A 279 16.74 -16.19 1.91
CA ASP A 279 15.37 -16.55 2.25
C ASP A 279 14.41 -16.01 1.19
N PHE A 280 14.46 -16.63 0.00
CA PHE A 280 13.75 -16.12 -1.18
C PHE A 280 12.23 -16.31 -1.09
N GLU A 281 11.77 -17.35 -0.38
CA GLU A 281 10.34 -17.60 -0.16
C GLU A 281 9.71 -16.47 0.67
N ARG A 282 10.30 -16.15 1.83
CA ARG A 282 9.77 -15.06 2.67
C ARG A 282 9.99 -13.68 2.05
N ALA A 283 11.08 -13.48 1.30
CA ALA A 283 11.25 -12.26 0.51
C ALA A 283 10.14 -12.10 -0.54
N ALA A 284 9.69 -13.19 -1.16
CA ALA A 284 8.57 -13.16 -2.10
C ALA A 284 7.23 -12.84 -1.40
N SER A 285 6.99 -13.38 -0.19
CA SER A 285 5.82 -13.01 0.63
C SER A 285 5.80 -11.51 0.95
N ASP A 286 6.93 -10.95 1.38
CA ASP A 286 7.02 -9.51 1.63
C ASP A 286 6.80 -8.67 0.37
N CYS A 287 7.30 -9.14 -0.78
CA CYS A 287 7.06 -8.46 -2.05
C CYS A 287 5.57 -8.45 -2.42
N TYR A 288 4.85 -9.54 -2.12
CA TYR A 288 3.40 -9.60 -2.26
C TYR A 288 2.71 -8.59 -1.34
N LEU A 289 3.15 -8.44 -0.08
CA LEU A 289 2.60 -7.43 0.83
C LEU A 289 2.81 -6.00 0.31
N ILE A 290 3.98 -5.67 -0.23
CA ILE A 290 4.23 -4.35 -0.84
C ILE A 290 3.32 -4.11 -2.04
N GLU A 291 3.11 -5.13 -2.88
CA GLU A 291 2.18 -5.07 -4.02
C GLU A 291 0.75 -4.74 -3.56
N ARG A 292 0.29 -5.41 -2.48
CA ARG A 292 -1.00 -5.15 -1.85
C ARG A 292 -1.07 -3.75 -1.25
N ILE A 293 0.00 -3.27 -0.61
CA ILE A 293 0.02 -1.92 -0.03
C ILE A 293 -0.03 -0.87 -1.14
N TRP A 294 0.66 -1.03 -2.28
CA TRP A 294 0.52 -0.09 -3.40
C TRP A 294 -0.91 0.05 -3.92
N LYS A 295 -1.68 -1.05 -3.94
CA LYS A 295 -3.12 -1.01 -4.26
C LYS A 295 -3.90 -0.29 -3.17
N LEU A 296 -3.63 -0.58 -1.91
CA LEU A 296 -4.24 0.11 -0.77
C LEU A 296 -3.97 1.62 -0.82
N LEU A 297 -2.75 2.06 -1.16
CA LEU A 297 -2.42 3.48 -1.32
C LEU A 297 -3.29 4.15 -2.40
N ALA A 298 -3.59 3.44 -3.49
CA ALA A 298 -4.51 3.94 -4.51
C ALA A 298 -5.94 4.04 -3.97
N ASP A 299 -6.40 3.03 -3.22
CA ASP A 299 -7.74 3.05 -2.60
C ASP A 299 -7.89 4.17 -1.55
N ILE A 300 -6.82 4.49 -0.83
CA ILE A 300 -6.76 5.63 0.12
C ILE A 300 -6.89 6.95 -0.64
N GLU A 301 -6.11 7.15 -1.71
CA GLU A 301 -6.18 8.36 -2.54
C GLU A 301 -7.56 8.53 -3.21
N ASP A 302 -8.19 7.42 -3.60
CA ASP A 302 -9.53 7.41 -4.19
C ASP A 302 -10.65 7.90 -3.24
N LEU A 303 -10.38 8.05 -1.94
CA LEU A 303 -11.31 8.72 -1.02
C LEU A 303 -11.51 10.20 -1.38
N HIS A 304 -10.55 10.83 -2.05
CA HIS A 304 -10.70 12.21 -2.53
C HIS A 304 -11.81 12.35 -3.59
N LEU A 305 -12.20 11.26 -4.27
CA LEU A 305 -13.34 11.27 -5.20
C LEU A 305 -14.69 11.53 -4.52
N LEU A 306 -14.75 11.34 -3.20
CA LEU A 306 -15.98 11.48 -2.43
C LEU A 306 -16.13 12.87 -1.80
N MET A 307 -15.13 13.74 -1.98
CA MET A 307 -15.14 15.13 -1.53
C MET A 307 -16.01 15.95 -2.48
N ASP A 308 -16.66 16.98 -1.94
CA ASP A 308 -17.34 17.94 -2.80
C ASP A 308 -16.31 18.75 -3.62
N PRO A 309 -16.45 18.86 -4.96
CA PRO A 309 -15.49 19.59 -5.78
C PRO A 309 -15.37 21.08 -5.44
N ASP A 310 -16.46 21.77 -5.11
CA ASP A 310 -16.40 23.19 -4.75
C ASP A 310 -15.68 23.38 -3.42
N ASP A 311 -16.06 22.61 -2.39
CA ASP A 311 -15.41 22.66 -1.08
C ASP A 311 -13.91 22.30 -1.19
N PHE A 312 -13.55 21.31 -2.00
CA PHE A 312 -12.15 20.94 -2.23
C PHE A 312 -11.36 22.06 -2.92
N LEU A 313 -11.91 22.68 -3.97
CA LEU A 313 -11.24 23.79 -4.66
C LEU A 313 -11.08 25.02 -3.76
N ARG A 314 -12.05 25.30 -2.88
CA ARG A 314 -11.90 26.34 -1.84
C ARG A 314 -10.80 25.96 -0.84
N LEU A 315 -10.78 24.72 -0.36
CA LEU A 315 -9.74 24.23 0.55
C LEU A 315 -8.35 24.37 -0.05
N LYS A 316 -8.19 23.94 -1.30
CA LYS A 316 -6.95 24.02 -2.06
C LYS A 316 -6.41 25.45 -2.09
N ASN A 317 -7.28 26.43 -2.33
CA ASN A 317 -6.93 27.85 -2.30
C ASN A 317 -6.54 28.32 -0.89
N GLN A 318 -7.29 27.91 0.14
CA GLN A 318 -6.99 28.23 1.55
C GLN A 318 -5.63 27.67 2.00
N LEU A 319 -5.30 26.45 1.57
CA LEU A 319 -4.02 25.80 1.85
C LEU A 319 -2.89 26.25 0.93
N SER A 320 -3.16 27.17 0.00
CA SER A 320 -2.20 27.62 -1.02
C SER A 320 -1.53 26.46 -1.77
N ILE A 321 -2.28 25.39 -2.06
CA ILE A 321 -1.82 24.26 -2.85
C ILE A 321 -1.74 24.72 -4.32
N LYS A 322 -0.64 25.41 -4.65
CA LYS A 322 -0.36 25.88 -6.01
C LYS A 322 0.15 24.73 -6.88
N SER A 323 -0.37 24.63 -8.10
CA SER A 323 0.16 23.81 -9.19
C SER A 323 1.19 24.60 -10.03
N SER A 324 2.13 25.31 -9.39
CA SER A 324 3.22 25.94 -10.13
C SER A 324 4.24 24.90 -10.57
N ASN A 325 4.92 25.14 -11.70
CA ASN A 325 5.96 24.23 -12.23
C ASN A 325 7.10 23.95 -11.22
N GLU A 326 7.33 24.82 -10.24
CA GLU A 326 8.36 24.65 -9.20
C GLU A 326 7.95 23.73 -8.04
N ALA A 327 6.65 23.58 -7.78
CA ALA A 327 6.16 22.81 -6.61
C ALA A 327 5.95 21.32 -6.89
N GLY A 328 5.88 20.92 -8.16
CA GLY A 328 5.57 19.55 -8.58
C GLY A 328 4.17 19.07 -8.17
N PRO A 329 3.81 17.81 -8.51
CA PRO A 329 2.58 17.16 -8.04
C PRO A 329 2.49 17.13 -6.51
N PHE A 330 1.28 17.24 -5.96
CA PHE A 330 1.09 17.28 -4.50
C PHE A 330 1.61 16.03 -3.78
N CYS A 331 1.46 14.84 -4.36
CA CYS A 331 2.01 13.61 -3.80
C CYS A 331 3.55 13.61 -3.67
N PHE A 332 4.28 14.40 -4.46
CA PHE A 332 5.75 14.50 -4.36
C PHE A 332 6.22 15.37 -3.19
N ARG A 333 5.29 15.99 -2.46
CA ARG A 333 5.57 16.64 -1.18
C ARG A 333 5.78 15.60 -0.06
N SER A 334 5.26 14.38 -0.24
CA SER A 334 5.59 13.24 0.61
C SER A 334 7.00 12.73 0.26
N LYS A 335 7.97 13.01 1.14
CA LYS A 335 9.31 12.43 1.03
C LYS A 335 9.25 10.90 1.11
N GLY A 336 8.36 10.37 1.96
CA GLY A 336 8.18 8.94 2.16
C GLY A 336 7.74 8.23 0.88
N LEU A 337 6.74 8.77 0.16
CA LEU A 337 6.26 8.19 -1.09
C LEU A 337 7.32 8.20 -2.19
N VAL A 338 8.04 9.33 -2.33
CA VAL A 338 9.12 9.47 -3.31
C VAL A 338 10.25 8.48 -3.00
N GLU A 339 10.63 8.33 -1.74
CA GLU A 339 11.62 7.34 -1.29
C GLU A 339 11.14 5.91 -1.51
N LEU A 340 9.87 5.61 -1.22
CA LEU A 340 9.27 4.31 -1.47
C LEU A 340 9.35 3.94 -2.94
N ALA A 341 8.94 4.83 -3.84
CA ALA A 341 9.01 4.61 -5.28
C ALA A 341 10.45 4.40 -5.77
N ARG A 342 11.40 5.17 -5.23
CA ARG A 342 12.83 5.00 -5.54
C ARG A 342 13.35 3.64 -5.10
N HIS A 343 13.10 3.24 -3.85
CA HIS A 343 13.55 1.95 -3.35
C HIS A 343 12.91 0.77 -4.11
N CYS A 344 11.64 0.88 -4.53
CA CYS A 344 11.01 -0.11 -5.42
C CYS A 344 11.75 -0.23 -6.76
N LYS A 345 12.17 0.90 -7.35
CA LYS A 345 12.97 0.92 -8.58
C LYS A 345 14.36 0.31 -8.36
N ASP A 346 14.96 0.52 -7.20
CA ASP A 346 16.29 0.01 -6.85
C ASP A 346 16.32 -1.51 -6.63
N LEU A 347 15.16 -2.17 -6.47
CA LEU A 347 15.07 -3.63 -6.40
C LEU A 347 15.64 -4.33 -7.64
N LYS A 348 15.69 -3.65 -8.80
CA LYS A 348 16.38 -4.15 -10.01
C LYS A 348 17.84 -4.52 -9.76
N HIS A 349 18.52 -3.84 -8.84
CA HIS A 349 19.91 -4.12 -8.48
C HIS A 349 20.08 -5.43 -7.70
N ARG A 350 18.99 -6.01 -7.18
CA ARG A 350 18.99 -7.32 -6.50
C ARG A 350 18.84 -8.48 -7.47
N VAL A 351 18.40 -8.25 -8.71
CA VAL A 351 18.18 -9.32 -9.70
C VAL A 351 19.44 -10.12 -10.01
N PRO A 352 20.62 -9.52 -10.31
CA PRO A 352 21.83 -10.30 -10.55
C PRO A 352 22.22 -11.19 -9.37
N TYR A 353 22.07 -10.67 -8.15
CA TYR A 353 22.33 -11.42 -6.91
C TYR A 353 21.40 -12.63 -6.77
N ILE A 354 20.08 -12.44 -6.98
CA ILE A 354 19.09 -13.54 -6.92
C ILE A 354 19.43 -14.62 -7.97
N LEU A 355 19.82 -14.20 -9.18
CA LEU A 355 20.19 -15.10 -10.27
C LEU A 355 21.57 -15.77 -10.07
N GLY A 356 22.41 -15.23 -9.18
CA GLY A 356 23.79 -15.71 -8.96
C GLY A 356 24.74 -15.33 -10.10
N VAL A 357 24.53 -14.16 -10.73
CA VAL A 357 25.38 -13.63 -11.79
C VAL A 357 26.00 -12.30 -11.39
N GLU A 358 27.17 -11.99 -11.96
CA GLU A 358 27.83 -10.70 -11.77
C GLU A 358 26.95 -9.56 -12.29
N VAL A 359 27.04 -8.41 -11.61
CA VAL A 359 26.27 -7.21 -11.95
C VAL A 359 26.74 -6.67 -13.29
N ASP A 360 25.89 -6.81 -14.31
CA ASP A 360 25.97 -5.96 -15.50
C ASP A 360 25.07 -4.75 -15.27
N PRO A 361 25.62 -3.52 -15.14
CA PRO A 361 24.84 -2.32 -14.85
C PRO A 361 23.79 -1.97 -15.92
N MET A 362 23.84 -2.61 -17.11
CA MET A 362 22.87 -2.39 -18.19
C MET A 362 21.87 -3.55 -18.39
N GLY A 363 21.93 -4.62 -17.58
CA GLY A 363 21.05 -5.78 -17.74
C GLY A 363 21.29 -6.51 -19.05
N GLY A 364 22.49 -7.07 -19.22
CA GLY A 364 22.90 -7.70 -20.47
C GLY A 364 22.42 -9.15 -20.69
N PRO A 365 22.90 -9.77 -21.79
CA PRO A 365 22.57 -11.15 -22.19
C PRO A 365 22.78 -12.18 -21.06
N ARG A 366 23.78 -11.98 -20.18
CA ARG A 366 24.08 -12.90 -19.07
C ARG A 366 22.94 -12.99 -18.05
N VAL A 367 22.31 -11.87 -17.71
CA VAL A 367 21.18 -11.83 -16.76
C VAL A 367 19.96 -12.55 -17.37
N GLN A 368 19.71 -12.30 -18.66
CA GLN A 368 18.64 -12.95 -19.40
C GLN A 368 18.84 -14.47 -19.49
N GLU A 369 20.03 -14.93 -19.87
CA GLU A 369 20.37 -16.37 -19.95
C GLU A 369 20.21 -17.06 -18.60
N ALA A 370 20.65 -16.43 -17.51
CA ALA A 370 20.50 -16.96 -16.16
C ALA A 370 19.04 -17.06 -15.73
N ALA A 371 18.22 -16.05 -16.06
CA ALA A 371 16.78 -16.10 -15.84
C ALA A 371 16.13 -17.25 -16.63
N MET A 372 16.46 -17.40 -17.92
CA MET A 372 15.98 -18.52 -18.75
C MET A 372 16.36 -19.89 -18.16
N LYS A 373 17.58 -20.02 -17.65
CA LYS A 373 18.04 -21.24 -16.99
C LYS A 373 17.20 -21.57 -15.75
N ILE A 374 16.96 -20.58 -14.88
CA ILE A 374 16.12 -20.74 -13.68
C ILE A 374 14.69 -21.16 -14.04
N TYR A 375 14.10 -20.57 -15.08
CA TYR A 375 12.77 -20.94 -15.57
C TYR A 375 12.71 -22.38 -16.09
N ARG A 376 13.74 -22.85 -16.81
CA ARG A 376 13.84 -24.25 -17.28
C ARG A 376 14.02 -25.24 -16.12
N GLU A 377 14.85 -24.88 -15.14
CA GLU A 377 15.14 -25.69 -13.96
C GLU A 377 14.01 -25.66 -12.92
N LYS A 378 12.99 -24.81 -13.10
CA LYS A 378 11.84 -24.65 -12.19
C LYS A 378 12.24 -24.39 -10.72
N LYS A 379 13.23 -23.52 -10.51
CA LYS A 379 13.60 -23.06 -9.15
C LYS A 379 12.56 -22.09 -8.60
N MET A 380 11.45 -22.63 -8.10
CA MET A 380 10.21 -21.89 -7.82
C MET A 380 10.39 -20.67 -6.91
N GLU A 381 11.11 -20.79 -5.79
CA GLU A 381 11.30 -19.68 -4.85
C GLU A 381 11.93 -18.44 -5.51
N LYS A 382 12.96 -18.64 -6.34
CA LYS A 382 13.59 -17.55 -7.11
C LYS A 382 12.66 -17.00 -8.18
N ILE A 383 11.90 -17.87 -8.85
CA ILE A 383 10.92 -17.45 -9.87
C ILE A 383 9.84 -16.59 -9.23
N HIS A 384 9.28 -17.01 -8.11
CA HIS A 384 8.25 -16.28 -7.38
C HIS A 384 8.77 -14.93 -6.91
N LEU A 385 9.97 -14.87 -6.35
CA LEU A 385 10.58 -13.59 -5.95
C LEU A 385 10.74 -12.66 -7.15
N LEU A 386 11.33 -13.13 -8.26
CA LEU A 386 11.54 -12.31 -9.46
C LEU A 386 10.22 -11.81 -10.06
N GLN A 387 9.18 -12.64 -10.07
CA GLN A 387 7.84 -12.23 -10.48
C GLN A 387 7.23 -11.21 -9.52
N ALA A 388 7.42 -11.38 -8.21
CA ALA A 388 6.92 -10.45 -7.20
C ALA A 388 7.58 -9.07 -7.34
N LEU A 389 8.88 -8.98 -7.66
CA LEU A 389 9.55 -7.72 -7.98
C LEU A 389 8.89 -6.99 -9.16
N GLN A 390 8.54 -7.71 -10.22
CA GLN A 390 7.83 -7.15 -11.38
C GLN A 390 6.39 -6.72 -11.03
N SER A 391 5.73 -7.45 -10.14
CA SER A 391 4.40 -7.09 -9.64
C SER A 391 4.41 -5.79 -8.83
N ILE A 392 5.45 -5.56 -8.01
CA ILE A 392 5.66 -4.27 -7.31
C ILE A 392 5.77 -3.12 -8.31
N GLU A 393 6.60 -3.27 -9.35
CA GLU A 393 6.70 -2.24 -10.41
C GLU A 393 5.33 -1.97 -11.05
N SER A 394 4.59 -3.02 -11.38
CA SER A 394 3.27 -2.89 -11.99
C SER A 394 2.29 -2.14 -11.10
N ALA A 395 2.24 -2.49 -9.80
CA ALA A 395 1.36 -1.83 -8.82
C ALA A 395 1.76 -0.36 -8.61
N MET A 396 3.06 -0.07 -8.50
CA MET A 396 3.58 1.30 -8.37
C MET A 396 3.23 2.16 -9.59
N LYS A 397 3.47 1.67 -10.81
CA LYS A 397 3.13 2.41 -12.04
C LYS A 397 1.62 2.64 -12.17
N ARG A 398 0.80 1.65 -11.78
CA ARG A 398 -0.67 1.79 -11.70
C ARG A 398 -1.09 2.87 -10.71
N PHE A 399 -0.47 2.92 -9.53
CA PHE A 399 -0.74 3.96 -8.55
C PHE A 399 -0.51 5.36 -9.14
N PHE A 400 0.65 5.63 -9.73
CA PHE A 400 0.94 6.97 -10.30
C PHE A 400 0.04 7.31 -11.50
N TYR A 401 -0.32 6.33 -12.31
CA TYR A 401 -1.30 6.52 -13.37
C TYR A 401 -2.68 6.87 -12.80
N ALA A 402 -3.18 6.10 -11.83
CA ALA A 402 -4.48 6.32 -11.18
C ALA A 402 -4.51 7.68 -10.48
N TYR A 403 -3.45 8.03 -9.74
CA TYR A 403 -3.30 9.32 -9.09
C TYR A 403 -3.39 10.48 -10.09
N LYS A 404 -2.74 10.37 -11.27
CA LYS A 404 -2.88 11.38 -12.32
C LYS A 404 -4.34 11.53 -12.78
N GLN A 405 -5.09 10.44 -12.93
CA GLN A 405 -6.51 10.49 -13.28
C GLN A 405 -7.36 11.11 -12.15
N LEU A 406 -7.06 10.76 -10.91
CA LEU A 406 -7.70 11.34 -9.73
C LEU A 406 -7.58 12.86 -9.72
N LEU A 407 -6.38 13.40 -9.98
CA LEU A 407 -6.17 14.85 -10.06
C LEU A 407 -7.06 15.50 -11.14
N VAL A 408 -7.24 14.85 -12.28
CA VAL A 408 -8.11 15.34 -13.36
C VAL A 408 -9.57 15.37 -12.92
N VAL A 409 -10.04 14.34 -12.19
CA VAL A 409 -11.42 14.27 -11.71
C VAL A 409 -11.68 15.34 -10.64
N VAL A 410 -10.74 15.51 -9.71
CA VAL A 410 -10.93 16.38 -8.53
C VAL A 410 -10.66 17.86 -8.82
N MET A 411 -9.75 18.19 -9.74
CA MET A 411 -9.37 19.59 -10.04
C MET A 411 -9.68 20.02 -11.48
N GLY A 412 -10.12 19.11 -12.34
CA GLY A 412 -10.28 19.37 -13.77
C GLY A 412 -8.97 19.22 -14.57
N SER A 413 -9.12 18.96 -15.87
CA SER A 413 -8.01 18.63 -16.77
C SER A 413 -7.02 19.77 -17.00
N LEU A 414 -7.52 21.01 -17.09
CA LEU A 414 -6.68 22.19 -17.31
C LEU A 414 -5.75 22.46 -16.12
N GLU A 415 -6.30 22.30 -14.91
CA GLU A 415 -5.55 22.53 -13.69
C GLU A 415 -4.60 21.38 -13.35
N ALA A 416 -5.03 20.13 -13.58
CA ALA A 416 -4.19 18.94 -13.42
C ALA A 416 -3.02 18.91 -14.42
N SER A 417 -3.18 19.50 -15.62
CA SER A 417 -2.10 19.68 -16.58
C SER A 417 -1.23 20.92 -16.31
N GLY A 418 -1.50 21.68 -15.23
CA GLY A 418 -0.70 22.84 -14.84
C GLY A 418 -0.69 23.96 -15.87
N ASN A 419 -1.79 24.16 -16.63
CA ASN A 419 -1.88 25.11 -17.75
C ASN A 419 -0.84 24.88 -18.87
N ARG A 420 -0.24 23.69 -18.97
CA ARG A 420 0.80 23.36 -19.98
C ARG A 420 0.30 23.35 -21.42
N VAL A 421 -1.02 23.33 -21.64
CA VAL A 421 -1.62 23.41 -22.99
C VAL A 421 -1.20 24.69 -23.74
N VAL A 422 -0.73 25.73 -23.03
CA VAL A 422 -0.26 26.99 -23.63
C VAL A 422 1.28 27.04 -23.80
N VAL A 423 2.05 26.15 -23.18
CA VAL A 423 3.52 26.25 -23.13
C VAL A 423 4.19 24.87 -23.34
N SER A 424 4.54 24.59 -24.60
CA SER A 424 5.43 23.51 -25.10
C SER A 424 4.96 22.05 -24.92
N SER A 425 4.83 21.32 -26.04
CA SER A 425 4.47 19.88 -26.09
C SER A 425 5.61 18.92 -25.73
N ASP A 426 6.82 19.41 -25.51
CA ASP A 426 8.02 18.55 -25.52
C ASP A 426 8.45 18.06 -24.12
N SER A 427 7.80 18.50 -23.04
CA SER A 427 8.09 18.03 -21.68
C SER A 427 6.95 17.18 -21.11
N CYS A 428 7.19 15.87 -21.02
CA CYS A 428 6.28 14.94 -20.35
C CYS A 428 6.15 15.35 -18.87
N ASP A 429 4.93 15.35 -18.31
CA ASP A 429 4.74 15.70 -16.90
C ASP A 429 5.40 14.67 -15.95
N PRO A 430 5.84 15.09 -14.75
CA PRO A 430 6.60 14.21 -13.85
C PRO A 430 5.89 12.92 -13.45
N LEU A 431 4.55 12.91 -13.36
CA LEU A 431 3.78 11.69 -13.08
C LEU A 431 3.80 10.74 -14.27
N SER A 432 3.61 11.27 -15.48
CA SER A 432 3.71 10.49 -16.72
C SER A 432 5.07 9.88 -16.94
N GLN A 433 6.15 10.58 -16.56
CA GLN A 433 7.49 10.05 -16.67
C GLN A 433 7.68 8.75 -15.86
N ILE A 434 6.97 8.58 -14.74
CA ILE A 434 7.07 7.38 -13.90
C ILE A 434 6.40 6.17 -14.56
N PHE A 435 5.13 6.31 -14.98
CA PHE A 435 4.38 5.17 -15.52
C PHE A 435 4.68 4.89 -17.00
N LEU A 436 5.25 5.85 -17.74
CA LEU A 436 5.77 5.65 -19.09
C LEU A 436 7.24 5.20 -19.12
N GLU A 437 7.92 5.18 -17.96
CA GLU A 437 9.28 4.66 -17.89
C GLU A 437 9.31 3.20 -18.41
N PRO A 438 10.34 2.80 -19.16
CA PRO A 438 10.54 1.40 -19.51
C PRO A 438 10.52 0.46 -18.28
N THR A 439 10.34 -0.83 -18.54
CA THR A 439 10.39 -1.88 -17.50
C THR A 439 11.67 -1.76 -16.68
N TYR A 440 11.58 -1.91 -15.35
CA TYR A 440 12.75 -1.93 -14.48
C TYR A 440 13.51 -3.25 -14.58
N PHE A 441 12.89 -4.27 -15.18
CA PHE A 441 13.41 -5.63 -15.27
C PHE A 441 13.48 -6.15 -16.72
N PRO A 442 14.15 -5.43 -17.65
CA PRO A 442 14.12 -5.74 -19.08
C PRO A 442 14.67 -7.14 -19.40
N SER A 443 15.71 -7.60 -18.69
CA SER A 443 16.28 -8.94 -18.90
C SER A 443 15.33 -10.08 -18.49
N LEU A 444 14.47 -9.85 -17.48
CA LEU A 444 13.48 -10.84 -17.06
C LEU A 444 12.34 -10.94 -18.07
N ASP A 445 11.93 -9.81 -18.65
CA ASP A 445 10.91 -9.77 -19.70
C ASP A 445 11.42 -10.41 -20.99
N ALA A 446 12.64 -10.07 -21.42
CA ALA A 446 13.28 -10.70 -22.57
C ALA A 446 13.39 -12.23 -22.41
N ALA A 447 13.78 -12.72 -21.22
CA ALA A 447 13.88 -14.15 -20.95
C ALA A 447 12.55 -14.91 -21.18
N LYS A 448 11.41 -14.30 -20.86
CA LYS A 448 10.09 -14.87 -21.12
C LYS A 448 9.77 -14.93 -22.63
N THR A 449 10.11 -13.88 -23.37
CA THR A 449 9.94 -13.85 -24.84
C THR A 449 10.70 -15.00 -25.51
N PHE A 450 11.98 -15.18 -25.20
CA PHE A 450 12.79 -16.24 -25.81
C PHE A 450 12.34 -17.65 -25.42
N LEU A 451 11.77 -17.85 -24.23
CA LEU A 451 11.17 -19.14 -23.87
C LEU A 451 9.91 -19.43 -24.67
N GLY A 452 9.07 -18.42 -24.91
CA GLY A 452 7.90 -18.54 -25.79
C GLY A 452 8.30 -18.92 -27.22
N ASP A 453 9.30 -18.23 -27.79
CA ASP A 453 9.79 -18.51 -29.15
C ASP A 453 10.41 -19.90 -29.26
N PHE A 454 11.17 -20.35 -28.26
CA PHE A 454 11.74 -21.71 -28.25
C PHE A 454 10.66 -22.80 -28.31
N TRP A 455 9.51 -22.61 -27.66
CA TRP A 455 8.40 -23.56 -27.71
C TRP A 455 7.58 -23.47 -29.00
N ASN A 456 7.53 -22.31 -29.64
CA ASN A 456 6.89 -22.11 -30.94
C ASN A 456 7.72 -22.69 -32.10
N HIS A 457 9.05 -22.67 -32.00
CA HIS A 457 9.97 -23.22 -33.00
C HIS A 457 10.42 -24.66 -32.72
N GLY A 458 10.03 -25.23 -31.58
CA GLY A 458 10.31 -26.62 -31.19
C GLY A 458 9.19 -27.62 -31.53
N ARG A 459 8.22 -27.24 -32.37
CA ARG A 459 7.20 -28.13 -32.93
C ARG A 459 7.43 -28.39 -34.42
#